data_AF-A0A6G7IZ51-F1
#
_entry.id   AF-A0A6G7IZ51-F1
#
_cell.length_a   1.000
_cell.length_b   1.000
_cell.length_c   1.000
_cell.angle_alpha   90.00
_cell.angle_beta   90.00
_cell.angle_gamma   90.00
#
_symmetry.space_group_name_H-M   'P 1'
#
loop_
_entity.id
_entity.type
_entity.pdbx_description
1 polymer ?
#
loop_
_entity_poly.entity_id
_entity_poly.type
_entity_poly.pdbx_seq_one_letter_code
_entity_poly.pdbx_strand_id
1 'polypeptide(L)' 'MNTNIKLSLDTHRKKKDAIILRLTHFRKTTSISLGQSIKKEFWDNKNEKLKRAFKGTSSFSKLNINS' A
#
# COMPACT_ATOMS: atom_id res chain seq x y z
N MET A 1 22.63 0.02 -7.00
CA MET A 1 22.20 -0.34 -5.64
C MET A 1 20.80 0.25 -5.48
N ASN A 2 19.76 -0.57 -5.57
CA ASN A 2 18.40 -0.04 -5.73
C ASN A 2 17.58 -0.43 -4.51
N THR A 3 17.32 0.56 -3.65
CA THR A 3 16.26 0.50 -2.65
C THR A 3 14.96 0.85 -3.35
N ASN A 4 13.94 0.02 -3.20
CA ASN A 4 12.61 0.28 -3.72
C ASN A 4 11.61 0.29 -2.55
N ILE A 5 10.75 1.29 -2.53
CA ILE A 5 9.65 1.40 -1.58
C ILE A 5 8.37 1.43 -2.41
N LYS A 6 7.44 0.55 -2.11
CA LYS A 6 6.13 0.52 -2.74
C LYS A 6 5.04 0.15 -1.76
N LEU A 7 3.82 0.61 -2.01
CA LEU A 7 2.65 0.11 -1.31
C LEU A 7 2.12 -1.15 -1.99
N SER A 8 1.43 -1.98 -1.24
CA SER A 8 0.70 -3.11 -1.80
C SER A 8 -0.49 -3.45 -0.94
N LEU A 9 -1.45 -4.14 -1.55
CA LEU A 9 -2.59 -4.71 -0.85
C LEU A 9 -2.26 -6.15 -0.47
N ASP A 10 -2.29 -6.47 0.83
CA ASP A 10 -2.20 -7.85 1.32
C ASP A 10 -3.57 -8.51 1.21
N THR A 11 -3.75 -9.32 0.17
CA THR A 11 -4.98 -10.04 -0.14
C THR A 11 -4.98 -11.48 0.40
N HIS A 12 -3.88 -11.93 1.02
CA HIS A 12 -3.76 -13.30 1.53
C HIS A 12 -4.45 -13.49 2.88
N ARG A 13 -4.79 -12.41 3.60
CA ARG A 13 -5.45 -12.45 4.91
C ARG A 13 -6.96 -12.36 4.77
N LYS A 14 -7.70 -13.29 5.40
CA LYS A 14 -9.18 -13.38 5.37
C LYS A 14 -9.93 -12.16 5.94
N LYS A 15 -9.28 -11.29 6.72
CA LYS A 15 -9.91 -10.14 7.40
C LYS A 15 -9.41 -8.83 6.81
N LYS A 16 -10.16 -8.34 5.81
CA LYS A 16 -9.99 -7.06 5.10
C LYS A 16 -8.66 -6.91 4.36
N ASP A 17 -8.73 -6.35 3.15
CA ASP A 17 -7.53 -6.09 2.35
C ASP A 17 -6.69 -5.00 3.03
N ALA A 18 -5.57 -5.41 3.64
CA ALA A 18 -4.72 -4.53 4.44
C ALA A 18 -3.65 -3.86 3.57
N ILE A 19 -3.38 -2.58 3.80
CA ILE A 19 -2.29 -1.89 3.11
C ILE A 19 -0.97 -2.22 3.81
N ILE A 20 0.01 -2.65 3.02
CA ILE A 20 1.37 -2.93 3.46
C ILE A 20 2.37 -2.07 2.67
N LEU A 21 3.42 -1.62 3.35
CA LEU A 21 4.61 -1.04 2.73
C LEU A 21 5.60 -2.17 2.46
N ARG A 22 6.07 -2.32 1.23
CA ARG A 22 7.16 -3.21 0.88
C ARG A 22 8.43 -2.40 0.66
N LEU A 23 9.42 -2.65 1.50
CA LEU A 23 10.76 -2.12 1.37
C LEU A 23 11.66 -3.23 0.83
N THR A 24 12.15 -3.06 -0.38
CA THR A 24 13.11 -3.98 -0.99
C THR A 24 14.49 -3.34 -1.01
N HIS A 25 15.46 -3.99 -0.38
CA HIS A 25 16.85 -3.55 -0.32
C HIS A 25 17.77 -4.77 -0.39
N PHE A 26 18.81 -4.73 -1.24
CA PHE A 26 19.69 -5.88 -1.49
C PHE A 26 18.96 -7.20 -1.76
N ARG A 27 17.89 -7.16 -2.58
CA ARG A 27 17.02 -8.31 -2.90
C ARG A 27 16.31 -8.95 -1.70
N LYS A 28 16.34 -8.30 -0.53
CA LYS A 28 15.55 -8.67 0.65
C LYS A 28 14.35 -7.75 0.74
N THR A 29 13.16 -8.33 0.87
CA THR A 29 11.89 -7.60 0.96
C THR A 29 11.37 -7.67 2.38
N THR A 30 11.12 -6.51 2.98
CA THR A 30 10.45 -6.39 4.27
C THR A 30 9.04 -5.84 4.05
N SER A 31 8.04 -6.50 4.64
CA SER A 31 6.64 -6.07 4.58
C SER A 31 6.23 -5.46 5.91
N ILE A 32 5.81 -4.21 5.91
CA ILE A 32 5.40 -3.46 7.10
C ILE A 32 3.90 -3.16 6.98
N SER A 33 3.09 -3.63 7.94
CA SER A 33 1.66 -3.31 7.96
C SER A 33 1.45 -1.86 8.36
N LEU A 34 0.61 -1.14 7.60
CA LEU A 34 0.27 0.26 7.91
C LEU A 34 -0.93 0.39 8.86
N GLY A 35 -1.48 -0.73 9.34
CA GLY A 35 -2.65 -0.74 10.23
C GLY A 35 -3.96 -0.29 9.59
N GLN A 36 -3.96 -0.01 8.29
CA GLN A 36 -5.12 0.42 7.54
C GLN A 36 -5.64 -0.69 6.63
N SER A 37 -6.96 -0.80 6.57
CA SER A 37 -7.65 -1.70 5.67
C SER A 37 -8.57 -0.91 4.76
N ILE A 38 -8.57 -1.26 3.48
CA ILE A 38 -9.42 -0.61 2.47
C ILE A 38 -10.20 -1.66 1.70
N LYS A 39 -11.29 -1.24 1.08
CA LYS A 39 -12.00 -2.10 0.13
C LYS A 39 -11.26 -2.08 -1.22
N LYS A 40 -11.26 -3.20 -1.95
CA LYS A 40 -10.65 -3.32 -3.29
C LYS A 40 -11.10 -2.24 -4.27
N GLU A 41 -12.35 -1.79 -4.17
CA GLU A 41 -12.90 -0.74 -5.03
C GLU A 41 -12.10 0.58 -4.96
N PHE A 42 -11.46 0.86 -3.82
CA PHE A 42 -10.63 2.03 -3.57
C PHE A 42 -9.14 1.81 -3.82
N TRP A 43 -8.73 0.60 -4.20
CA TRP A 43 -7.36 0.27 -4.53
C TRP A 43 -7.16 0.22 -6.05
N ASP A 44 -6.11 0.86 -6.53
CA ASP A 44 -5.65 0.76 -7.91
C ASP A 44 -4.58 -0.34 -8.02
N ASN A 45 -4.99 -1.53 -8.46
CA ASN A 45 -4.09 -2.66 -8.65
C ASN A 45 -3.00 -2.40 -9.71
N LYS A 46 -3.28 -1.53 -10.70
CA LYS A 46 -2.32 -1.25 -11.77
C LYS A 46 -1.20 -0.35 -11.28
N ASN A 47 -1.54 0.65 -10.48
CA ASN A 47 -0.57 1.62 -9.97
C ASN A 47 -0.09 1.33 -8.55
N GLU A 48 -0.60 0.26 -7.91
CA GLU A 48 -0.39 -0.08 -6.49
C GLU A 48 -0.61 1.12 -5.55
N LYS A 49 -1.68 1.88 -5.82
CA LYS A 49 -1.99 3.15 -5.13
C LYS A 49 -3.43 3.18 -4.65
N LEU A 50 -3.69 4.04 -3.66
CA LEU A 50 -5.06 4.41 -3.29
C LEU A 50 -5.69 5.25 -4.40
N LYS A 51 -6.92 4.92 -4.78
CA LYS A 51 -7.71 5.75 -5.69
C LYS A 51 -8.14 7.04 -5.01
N ARG A 52 -8.11 8.16 -5.76
CA ARG A 52 -8.55 9.49 -5.29
C ARG A 52 -9.98 9.51 -4.75
N ALA A 53 -10.84 8.57 -5.18
CA ALA A 53 -12.23 8.46 -4.73
C ALA A 53 -12.39 7.98 -3.27
N PHE A 54 -11.31 7.57 -2.58
CA PHE A 54 -11.37 7.19 -1.17
C PHE A 54 -11.52 8.43 -0.27
N LYS A 55 -12.77 8.83 0.00
CA LYS A 55 -13.14 9.95 0.89
C LYS A 55 -12.85 9.72 2.39
N GLY A 56 -12.27 8.57 2.76
CA GLY A 56 -12.22 8.09 4.14
C GLY A 56 -11.07 8.59 5.02
N THR A 57 -10.08 9.32 4.49
CA THR A 57 -8.96 9.81 5.33
C THR A 57 -8.30 11.05 4.73
N SER A 58 -8.09 12.05 5.58
CA SER A 58 -7.19 13.20 5.39
C SER A 58 -5.72 12.84 5.11
N SER A 59 -5.39 11.53 5.02
CA SER A 59 -4.05 10.97 4.81
C SER A 59 -3.79 10.41 3.40
N PHE A 60 -4.66 10.66 2.41
CA PHE A 60 -4.40 10.28 1.01
C PHE A 60 -3.00 10.70 0.53
N SER A 61 -2.58 11.92 0.92
CA SER A 61 -1.28 12.50 0.60
C SER A 61 -0.10 11.86 1.36
N LYS A 62 -0.34 11.19 2.49
CA LYS A 62 0.71 10.56 3.33
C LYS A 62 0.99 9.11 2.93
N LEU A 63 0.01 8.44 2.33
CA LEU A 63 0.12 7.03 1.94
C LEU A 63 0.71 6.88 0.54
N ASN A 64 0.30 7.73 -0.40
CA ASN A 64 0.95 7.78 -1.71
C ASN A 64 2.30 8.48 -1.55
N ILE A 65 3.34 7.70 -1.23
CA ILE A 65 4.73 8.16 -1.24
C ILE A 65 5.05 8.56 -2.69
N ASN A 66 5.04 9.86 -2.96
CA ASN A 66 5.58 10.41 -4.19
C ASN A 66 7.10 10.24 -4.12
N SER A 67 7.62 9.30 -4.91
CA SER A 67 9.02 9.29 -5.34
C SER A 67 9.18 10.16 -6.58
#